data_AF-A0A845DJX1-F1
#
_entry.id   AF-A0A845DJX1-F1
#
_cell.length_a   1.000
_cell.length_b   1.000
_cell.length_c   1.000
_cell.angle_alpha   90.00
_cell.angle_beta   90.00
_cell.angle_gamma   90.00
#
_symmetry.space_group_name_H-M   'P 1'
#
loop_
_entity.id
_entity.type
_entity.pdbx_description
1 polymer ?
#
loop_
_entity_poly.entity_id
_entity_poly.type
_entity_poly.pdbx_seq_one_letter_code
_entity_poly.pdbx_strand_id
1 'polypeptide(L)'
;MYRRHIEPSHDLSHACQRFLDDLRRWAYESLDRYADEPPTDVHDQGTYTTGWEPLLHTDPDERILRFLQQKRDRIRDHFTGTQQWRHGYWRMQEAHHGTEHYELFLGALQRVLPDDRETARQLDDAAEHMGNWSADTPDWFDWDRRRFHSLFFGADGLRTEPGMALNTPDHLRCVNICLLAASQPETETARKRYIELATVYAGEWADAILAGDALPIALTPDSVLYEFSDSDKALYYSFMGEAPDLLAEVDRAENLLGSDAVNTFLRLWRGSGELRFRQAAERLLEPLDRQHALRQGGLGGCRQTRPLRHHPSRTGYGVQAPRPPRIRRGQTLRRAALAGKQPRAAPQSDYVGGGCGD
;
A
#
# COMPACT_ATOMS: atom_id res chain seq x y z
N MET A 1 7.96 28.11 10.07
CA MET A 1 8.79 27.60 8.94
C MET A 1 10.08 27.05 9.54
N TYR A 2 10.15 25.74 9.81
CA TYR A 2 11.37 25.12 10.33
C TYR A 2 12.37 24.99 9.17
N ARG A 3 13.32 25.93 9.06
CA ARG A 3 14.49 25.73 8.19
C ARG A 3 15.53 24.95 9.01
N ARG A 4 15.60 23.64 8.81
CA ARG A 4 16.76 22.87 9.26
C ARG A 4 17.96 23.32 8.44
N HIS A 5 19.01 23.78 9.11
CA HIS A 5 20.29 24.03 8.47
C HIS A 5 20.86 22.67 8.02
N ILE A 6 21.02 22.47 6.72
CA ILE A 6 21.63 21.26 6.16
C ILE A 6 23.12 21.55 6.03
N GLU A 7 23.93 20.87 6.84
CA GLU A 7 25.38 20.90 6.69
C GLU A 7 25.77 19.88 5.60
N PRO A 8 26.32 20.34 4.46
CA PRO A 8 26.66 19.46 3.36
C PRO A 8 27.84 18.56 3.74
N SER A 9 27.76 17.29 3.35
CA SER A 9 28.90 16.38 3.44
C SER A 9 29.93 16.70 2.37
N HIS A 10 31.21 16.54 2.69
CA HIS A 10 32.32 16.85 1.78
C HIS A 10 32.44 15.87 0.60
N ASP A 11 31.98 14.63 0.78
CA ASP A 11 31.91 13.61 -0.26
C ASP A 11 30.77 12.60 0.04
N LEU A 12 30.54 11.68 -0.90
CA LEU A 12 29.50 10.65 -0.80
C LEU A 12 29.75 9.68 0.34
N SER A 13 31.00 9.25 0.55
CA SER A 13 31.35 8.31 1.63
C SER A 13 31.03 8.89 3.00
N HIS A 14 31.37 10.16 3.22
CA HIS A 14 31.03 10.89 4.43
C HIS A 14 29.51 11.09 4.57
N ALA A 15 28.79 11.34 3.47
CA ALA A 15 27.34 11.39 3.49
C ALA A 15 26.70 10.06 3.90
N CYS A 16 27.17 8.95 3.33
CA CYS A 16 26.72 7.60 3.68
C CYS A 16 27.00 7.29 5.15
N GLN A 17 28.21 7.56 5.64
CA GLN A 17 28.56 7.31 7.04
C GLN A 17 27.67 8.11 8.00
N ARG A 18 27.47 9.42 7.74
CA ARG A 18 26.58 10.26 8.56
C ARG A 18 25.15 9.74 8.57
N PHE A 19 24.65 9.30 7.42
CA PHE A 19 23.32 8.70 7.31
C PHE A 19 23.20 7.43 8.15
N LEU A 20 24.18 6.53 8.08
CA LEU A 20 24.20 5.30 8.88
C LEU A 20 24.30 5.59 10.38
N ASP A 21 25.10 6.59 10.77
CA ASP A 21 25.21 7.00 12.17
C ASP A 21 23.92 7.62 12.71
N ASP A 22 23.23 8.43 11.90
CA ASP A 22 21.92 9.00 12.23
C ASP A 22 20.85 7.90 12.35
N LEU A 23 20.83 6.91 11.45
CA LEU A 23 19.96 5.74 11.55
C LEU A 23 20.25 4.93 12.80
N ARG A 24 21.53 4.69 13.13
CA ARG A 24 21.93 3.94 14.33
C ARG A 24 21.46 4.66 15.58
N ARG A 25 21.65 5.98 15.67
CA ARG A 25 21.16 6.79 16.79
C ARG A 25 19.64 6.69 16.91
N TRP A 26 18.91 6.85 15.80
CA TRP A 26 17.45 6.75 15.80
C TRP A 26 16.95 5.36 16.22
N ALA A 27 17.61 4.29 15.79
CA ALA A 27 17.29 2.94 16.21
C ALA A 27 17.47 2.78 17.73
N TYR A 28 18.59 3.22 18.29
CA TYR A 28 18.82 3.17 19.74
C TYR A 28 17.81 4.01 20.54
N GLU A 29 17.50 5.22 20.10
CA GLU A 29 16.45 6.04 20.74
C GLU A 29 15.08 5.35 20.70
N SER A 30 14.79 4.62 19.62
CA SER A 30 13.56 3.84 19.48
C SER A 30 13.56 2.61 20.37
N LEU A 31 14.70 1.93 20.55
CA LEU A 31 14.84 0.84 21.52
C LEU A 31 14.58 1.35 22.94
N ASP A 32 15.22 2.45 23.33
CA ASP A 32 15.07 3.01 24.67
C ASP A 32 13.64 3.44 24.98
N ARG A 33 12.90 3.91 23.96
CA ARG A 33 11.51 4.35 24.12
C ARG A 33 10.50 3.21 24.02
N TYR A 34 10.71 2.28 23.09
CA TYR A 34 9.66 1.37 22.62
C TYR A 34 9.93 -0.12 22.94
N ALA A 35 11.06 -0.47 23.56
CA ALA A 35 11.37 -1.87 23.91
C ALA A 35 10.30 -2.51 24.79
N ASP A 36 9.80 -1.76 25.78
CA ASP A 36 8.85 -2.29 26.77
C ASP A 36 7.39 -1.98 26.44
N GLU A 37 7.12 -1.11 25.45
CA GLU A 37 5.76 -0.73 25.09
C GLU A 37 4.91 -1.94 24.68
N PRO A 38 3.68 -2.05 25.21
CA PRO A 38 2.78 -3.13 24.85
C PRO A 38 2.35 -3.00 23.38
N PRO A 39 2.14 -4.14 22.69
CA PRO A 39 1.51 -4.11 21.38
C PRO A 39 0.08 -3.55 21.45
N THR A 40 -0.37 -2.96 20.34
CA THR A 40 -1.68 -2.31 20.18
C THR A 40 -2.50 -3.01 19.08
N ASP A 41 -3.71 -2.52 18.83
CA ASP A 41 -4.57 -3.04 17.75
C ASP A 41 -4.25 -2.41 16.38
N VAL A 42 -3.19 -1.63 16.26
CA VAL A 42 -2.80 -0.98 15.01
C VAL A 42 -1.96 -1.94 14.15
N HIS A 43 -2.25 -2.03 12.85
CA HIS A 43 -1.68 -3.02 11.94
C HIS A 43 -0.18 -2.77 11.60
N ASP A 44 0.31 -1.54 11.77
CA ASP A 44 1.61 -1.07 11.27
C ASP A 44 2.71 -0.94 12.35
N GLN A 45 2.53 -1.54 13.52
CA GLN A 45 3.37 -1.37 14.73
C GLN A 45 4.90 -1.57 14.55
N GLY A 46 5.34 -2.23 13.48
CA GLY A 46 6.75 -2.45 13.15
C GLY A 46 7.22 -1.70 11.89
N THR A 47 6.35 -1.06 11.12
CA THR A 47 6.70 -0.52 9.79
C THR A 47 7.71 0.62 9.87
N TYR A 48 7.73 1.40 10.95
CA TYR A 48 8.71 2.46 11.15
C TYR A 48 10.17 1.95 11.20
N THR A 49 10.41 0.66 11.49
CA THR A 49 11.77 0.10 11.54
C THR A 49 12.30 -0.31 10.18
N THR A 50 11.47 -0.32 9.14
CA THR A 50 11.85 -0.76 7.78
C THR A 50 12.99 0.08 7.20
N GLY A 51 13.06 1.36 7.55
CA GLY A 51 14.13 2.26 7.14
C GLY A 51 15.50 1.94 7.75
N TRP A 52 15.59 0.99 8.70
CA TRP A 52 16.85 0.55 9.31
C TRP A 52 17.57 -0.51 8.47
N GLU A 53 16.94 -1.05 7.42
CA GLU A 53 17.52 -2.09 6.57
C GLU A 53 18.92 -1.74 6.03
N PRO A 54 19.21 -0.53 5.49
CA PRO A 54 20.56 -0.18 5.03
C PRO A 54 21.63 -0.23 6.12
N LEU A 55 21.27 0.16 7.36
CA LEU A 55 22.15 0.05 8.52
C LEU A 55 22.47 -1.40 8.81
N LEU A 56 21.44 -2.25 8.91
CA LEU A 56 21.59 -3.65 9.31
C LEU A 56 22.29 -4.52 8.26
N HIS A 57 22.20 -4.18 6.98
CA HIS A 57 23.02 -4.83 5.93
C HIS A 57 24.49 -4.43 6.00
N THR A 58 24.78 -3.19 6.41
CA THR A 58 26.14 -2.65 6.41
C THR A 58 26.90 -3.02 7.68
N ASP A 59 26.23 -2.91 8.83
CA ASP A 59 26.78 -3.14 10.16
C ASP A 59 25.71 -3.79 11.05
N PRO A 60 25.53 -5.12 10.97
CA PRO A 60 24.53 -5.83 11.75
C PRO A 60 24.72 -5.63 13.26
N ASP A 61 23.69 -5.12 13.94
CA ASP A 61 23.71 -4.88 15.38
C ASP A 61 22.76 -5.86 16.08
N GLU A 62 23.33 -6.79 16.86
CA GLU A 62 22.54 -7.82 17.56
C GLU A 62 21.47 -7.25 18.50
N ARG A 63 21.69 -6.06 19.09
CA ARG A 63 20.70 -5.46 20.00
C ARG A 63 19.47 -5.03 19.22
N ILE A 64 19.69 -4.38 18.08
CA ILE A 64 18.60 -3.95 17.18
C ILE A 64 17.88 -5.19 16.64
N LEU A 65 18.62 -6.19 16.17
CA LEU A 65 18.05 -7.43 15.62
C LEU A 65 17.19 -8.18 16.66
N ARG A 66 17.68 -8.33 17.89
CA ARG A 66 16.89 -8.93 18.99
C ARG A 66 15.62 -8.13 19.30
N PHE A 67 15.69 -6.80 19.29
CA PHE A 67 14.51 -5.95 19.48
C PHE A 67 13.47 -6.18 18.38
N LEU A 68 13.88 -6.28 17.11
CA LEU A 68 12.96 -6.53 16.00
C LEU A 68 12.29 -7.91 16.11
N GLN A 69 13.05 -8.95 16.46
CA GLN A 69 12.50 -10.30 16.67
C GLN A 69 11.51 -10.34 17.84
N GLN A 70 11.84 -9.69 18.97
CA GLN A 70 10.92 -9.57 20.12
C GLN A 70 9.65 -8.80 19.75
N LYS A 71 9.78 -7.71 18.99
CA LYS A 71 8.63 -6.94 18.51
C LYS A 71 7.74 -7.77 17.59
N ARG A 72 8.31 -8.54 16.64
CA ARG A 72 7.57 -9.52 15.83
C ARG A 72 6.76 -10.48 16.70
N ASP A 73 7.42 -11.13 17.66
CA ASP A 73 6.76 -12.14 18.49
C ASP A 73 5.63 -11.53 19.33
N ARG A 74 5.85 -10.35 19.92
CA ARG A 74 4.82 -9.63 20.69
C ARG A 74 3.63 -9.20 19.84
N ILE A 75 3.85 -8.74 18.61
CA ILE A 75 2.77 -8.37 17.68
C ILE A 75 1.94 -9.62 17.32
N ARG A 76 2.59 -10.72 16.91
CA ARG A 76 1.92 -12.00 16.63
C ARG A 76 1.08 -12.46 17.81
N ASP A 77 1.68 -12.47 19.01
CA ASP A 77 1.03 -12.96 20.22
C ASP A 77 -0.17 -12.09 20.61
N HIS A 78 -0.05 -10.77 20.43
CA HIS A 78 -1.15 -9.83 20.66
C HIS A 78 -2.33 -10.07 19.73
N PHE A 79 -2.10 -10.11 18.42
CA PHE A 79 -3.19 -10.30 17.46
C PHE A 79 -3.83 -11.68 17.55
N THR A 80 -3.05 -12.70 17.90
CA THR A 80 -3.58 -14.05 18.18
C THR A 80 -4.38 -14.05 19.49
N GLY A 81 -3.83 -13.47 20.56
CA GLY A 81 -4.47 -13.42 21.89
C GLY A 81 -5.77 -12.60 21.91
N THR A 82 -5.81 -11.52 21.13
CA THR A 82 -7.01 -10.68 20.93
C THR A 82 -7.96 -11.22 19.86
N GLN A 83 -7.62 -12.35 19.23
CA GLN A 83 -8.44 -13.00 18.19
C GLN A 83 -8.71 -12.08 16.99
N GLN A 84 -7.78 -11.19 16.66
CA GLN A 84 -7.79 -10.40 15.42
C GLN A 84 -7.14 -11.17 14.27
N TRP A 85 -6.15 -12.00 14.59
CA TRP A 85 -5.58 -12.96 13.66
C TRP A 85 -6.11 -14.37 13.91
N ARG A 86 -6.29 -15.10 12.82
CA ARG A 86 -6.69 -16.50 12.79
C ARG A 86 -5.99 -17.17 11.60
N HIS A 87 -5.42 -18.35 11.82
CA HIS A 87 -4.60 -19.05 10.82
C HIS A 87 -3.43 -18.19 10.30
N GLY A 88 -2.82 -17.38 11.17
CA GLY A 88 -1.65 -16.57 10.81
C GLY A 88 -1.94 -15.32 9.97
N TYR A 89 -3.21 -14.99 9.72
CA TYR A 89 -3.64 -13.77 9.02
C TYR A 89 -4.82 -13.08 9.69
N TRP A 90 -5.18 -11.86 9.26
CA TRP A 90 -6.34 -11.12 9.73
C TRP A 90 -7.65 -11.90 9.55
N ARG A 91 -8.57 -11.77 10.50
CA ARG A 91 -9.95 -12.25 10.33
C ARG A 91 -10.69 -11.50 9.24
N MET A 92 -10.48 -10.19 9.16
CA MET A 92 -11.01 -9.33 8.11
C MET A 92 -10.20 -8.04 8.08
N GLN A 93 -9.56 -7.74 6.95
CA GLN A 93 -8.85 -6.49 6.71
C GLN A 93 -8.81 -6.20 5.21
N GLU A 94 -8.59 -4.96 4.82
CA GLU A 94 -8.35 -4.67 3.40
C GLU A 94 -6.90 -4.90 2.96
N ALA A 95 -6.72 -5.10 1.65
CA ALA A 95 -5.46 -5.55 1.05
C ALA A 95 -4.26 -4.63 1.34
N HIS A 96 -4.48 -3.34 1.60
CA HIS A 96 -3.44 -2.39 1.97
C HIS A 96 -2.95 -2.65 3.40
N HIS A 97 -3.71 -2.29 4.43
CA HIS A 97 -3.32 -2.39 5.84
C HIS A 97 -3.14 -3.85 6.29
N GLY A 98 -3.89 -4.79 5.70
CA GLY A 98 -3.81 -6.21 6.03
C GLY A 98 -2.44 -6.83 5.71
N THR A 99 -1.77 -6.28 4.70
CA THR A 99 -0.48 -6.81 4.23
C THR A 99 0.72 -6.11 4.87
N GLU A 100 0.56 -4.94 5.50
CA GLU A 100 1.69 -4.12 5.98
C GLU A 100 2.62 -4.84 6.95
N HIS A 101 2.06 -5.55 7.94
CA HIS A 101 2.88 -6.29 8.88
C HIS A 101 3.79 -7.30 8.15
N TYR A 102 3.22 -8.02 7.19
CA TYR A 102 3.90 -9.11 6.50
C TYR A 102 4.87 -8.59 5.43
N GLU A 103 4.39 -7.75 4.53
CA GLU A 103 5.16 -7.28 3.38
C GLU A 103 6.25 -6.28 3.80
N LEU A 104 5.92 -5.31 4.66
CA LEU A 104 6.89 -4.30 5.08
C LEU A 104 7.76 -4.81 6.22
N PHE A 105 7.16 -5.08 7.38
CA PHE A 105 7.93 -5.36 8.60
C PHE A 105 8.60 -6.73 8.56
N LEU A 106 7.84 -7.82 8.34
CA LEU A 106 8.44 -9.15 8.23
C LEU A 106 9.31 -9.28 6.99
N GLY A 107 8.95 -8.64 5.88
CA GLY A 107 9.77 -8.60 4.67
C GLY A 107 11.13 -7.94 4.90
N ALA A 108 11.18 -6.78 5.57
CA ALA A 108 12.44 -6.15 5.95
C ALA A 108 13.25 -7.02 6.92
N LEU A 109 12.57 -7.62 7.92
CA LEU A 109 13.22 -8.51 8.89
C LEU A 109 13.83 -9.74 8.22
N GLN A 110 13.12 -10.36 7.27
CA GLN A 110 13.62 -11.52 6.52
C GLN A 110 14.85 -11.19 5.68
N ARG A 111 14.93 -9.98 5.12
CA ARG A 111 16.10 -9.56 4.32
C ARG A 111 17.35 -9.36 5.17
N VAL A 112 17.21 -8.84 6.39
CA VAL A 112 18.35 -8.62 7.31
C VAL A 112 18.66 -9.84 8.19
N LEU A 113 17.71 -10.74 8.38
CA LEU A 113 17.84 -12.00 9.11
C LEU A 113 17.31 -13.17 8.27
N PRO A 114 18.01 -13.58 7.19
CA PRO A 114 17.54 -14.63 6.31
C PRO A 114 17.51 -16.03 6.93
N ASP A 115 18.12 -16.27 8.10
CA ASP A 115 18.07 -17.58 8.76
C ASP A 115 17.01 -17.66 9.87
N ASP A 116 16.23 -16.59 10.06
CA ASP A 116 15.23 -16.48 11.11
C ASP A 116 13.93 -17.22 10.74
N ARG A 117 13.88 -18.49 11.15
CA ARG A 117 12.80 -19.43 10.82
C ARG A 117 11.41 -18.96 11.25
N GLU A 118 11.29 -18.21 12.33
CA GLU A 118 9.98 -17.76 12.79
C GLU A 118 9.40 -16.66 11.88
N THR A 119 10.26 -15.79 11.33
CA THR A 119 9.84 -14.81 10.32
C THR A 119 9.40 -15.53 9.04
N ALA A 120 10.18 -16.52 8.59
CA ALA A 120 9.81 -17.33 7.43
C ALA A 120 8.48 -18.07 7.64
N ARG A 121 8.27 -18.67 8.82
CA ARG A 121 7.04 -19.38 9.19
C ARG A 121 5.81 -18.46 9.16
N GLN A 122 5.90 -17.24 9.71
CA GLN A 122 4.78 -16.29 9.68
C GLN A 122 4.43 -15.82 8.25
N LEU A 123 5.44 -15.67 7.40
CA LEU A 123 5.23 -15.34 5.98
C LEU A 123 4.60 -16.51 5.23
N ASP A 124 5.02 -17.75 5.51
CA ASP A 124 4.43 -18.96 4.93
C ASP A 124 2.97 -19.15 5.35
N ASP A 125 2.67 -19.03 6.65
CA ASP A 125 1.31 -19.08 7.20
C ASP A 125 0.38 -18.08 6.47
N ALA A 126 0.83 -16.85 6.23
CA ALA A 126 0.04 -15.85 5.53
C ALA A 126 -0.08 -16.13 4.01
N ALA A 127 1.00 -16.60 3.38
CA ALA A 127 1.04 -16.90 1.95
C ALA A 127 0.14 -18.09 1.58
N GLU A 128 -0.02 -19.09 2.45
CA GLU A 128 -0.85 -20.27 2.20
C GLU A 128 -2.29 -19.92 1.81
N HIS A 129 -2.84 -18.85 2.40
CA HIS A 129 -4.22 -18.41 2.15
C HIS A 129 -4.37 -17.63 0.83
N MET A 130 -3.32 -16.96 0.36
CA MET A 130 -3.39 -16.05 -0.79
C MET A 130 -3.84 -16.76 -2.07
N GLY A 131 -3.48 -18.03 -2.24
CA GLY A 131 -3.85 -18.86 -3.40
C GLY A 131 -4.84 -19.98 -3.11
N ASN A 132 -5.54 -19.91 -1.97
CA ASN A 132 -6.53 -20.90 -1.51
C ASN A 132 -5.91 -22.30 -1.28
N TRP A 133 -4.67 -22.38 -0.79
CA TRP A 133 -4.02 -23.67 -0.53
C TRP A 133 -4.34 -24.24 0.85
N SER A 134 -4.86 -23.40 1.74
CA SER A 134 -5.43 -23.79 3.03
C SER A 134 -6.93 -24.02 2.91
N ALA A 135 -7.45 -25.07 3.54
CA ALA A 135 -8.90 -25.31 3.64
C ALA A 135 -9.54 -24.59 4.84
N ASP A 136 -8.73 -23.90 5.65
CA ASP A 136 -9.16 -23.27 6.90
C ASP A 136 -9.84 -21.91 6.71
N THR A 137 -9.67 -21.32 5.52
CA THR A 137 -10.18 -20.00 5.16
C THR A 137 -10.97 -20.10 3.84
N PRO A 138 -11.93 -19.19 3.59
CA PRO A 138 -12.63 -19.16 2.32
C PRO A 138 -11.68 -18.72 1.19
N ASP A 139 -11.99 -19.12 -0.03
CA ASP A 139 -11.21 -18.72 -1.21
C ASP A 139 -11.12 -17.19 -1.34
N TRP A 140 -9.89 -16.67 -1.43
CA TRP A 140 -9.61 -15.25 -1.66
C TRP A 140 -9.32 -14.96 -3.12
N PHE A 141 -8.79 -15.94 -3.85
CA PHE A 141 -8.34 -15.80 -5.22
C PHE A 141 -9.17 -16.62 -6.21
N ASP A 142 -9.68 -15.96 -7.24
CA ASP A 142 -10.32 -16.58 -8.40
C ASP A 142 -9.25 -16.95 -9.42
N TRP A 143 -8.90 -18.24 -9.50
CA TRP A 143 -7.89 -18.73 -10.44
C TRP A 143 -8.32 -18.65 -11.91
N ASP A 144 -9.62 -18.72 -12.19
CA ASP A 144 -10.15 -18.65 -13.55
C ASP A 144 -10.10 -17.21 -14.07
N ARG A 145 -10.49 -16.24 -13.24
CA ARG A 145 -10.42 -14.80 -13.57
C ARG A 145 -9.06 -14.19 -13.31
N ARG A 146 -8.20 -14.87 -12.54
CA ARG A 146 -6.90 -14.37 -12.05
C ARG A 146 -7.05 -13.06 -11.28
N ARG A 147 -8.00 -13.04 -10.34
CA ARG A 147 -8.34 -11.86 -9.53
C ARG A 147 -8.54 -12.27 -8.09
N PHE A 148 -8.23 -11.39 -7.14
CA PHE A 148 -8.78 -11.52 -5.81
C PHE A 148 -10.29 -11.22 -5.84
N HIS A 149 -11.08 -11.96 -5.07
CA HIS A 149 -12.52 -11.78 -5.02
C HIS A 149 -12.94 -10.46 -4.37
N SER A 150 -12.11 -9.90 -3.51
CA SER A 150 -12.41 -8.70 -2.73
C SER A 150 -11.15 -7.93 -2.34
N LEU A 151 -11.30 -6.62 -2.18
CA LEU A 151 -10.37 -5.72 -1.49
C LEU A 151 -10.32 -6.00 0.01
N PHE A 152 -11.42 -6.51 0.59
CA PHE A 152 -11.55 -6.82 2.01
C PHE A 152 -11.79 -8.32 2.21
N PHE A 153 -10.80 -8.99 2.78
CA PHE A 153 -10.82 -10.43 3.01
C PHE A 153 -10.07 -10.81 4.28
N GLY A 154 -10.25 -12.06 4.68
CA GLY A 154 -9.53 -12.66 5.78
C GLY A 154 -10.11 -14.00 6.17
N ALA A 155 -9.67 -14.54 7.30
CA ALA A 155 -10.09 -15.86 7.77
C ALA A 155 -11.61 -15.99 8.01
N ASP A 156 -12.33 -14.90 8.20
CA ASP A 156 -13.79 -14.92 8.43
C ASP A 156 -14.62 -14.77 7.14
N GLY A 157 -14.01 -14.49 5.98
CA GLY A 157 -14.78 -14.27 4.75
C GLY A 157 -14.24 -13.23 3.81
N LEU A 158 -15.13 -12.84 2.91
CA LEU A 158 -14.98 -11.76 1.96
C LEU A 158 -16.07 -10.72 2.21
N ARG A 159 -15.75 -9.45 1.99
CA ARG A 159 -16.77 -8.41 1.81
C ARG A 159 -17.19 -8.34 0.35
N THR A 160 -18.48 -8.11 0.12
CA THR A 160 -19.09 -8.19 -1.22
C THR A 160 -19.98 -6.98 -1.55
N GLU A 161 -19.92 -5.93 -0.75
CA GLU A 161 -20.57 -4.67 -1.05
C GLU A 161 -20.03 -4.07 -2.37
N PRO A 162 -20.78 -3.18 -3.05
CA PRO A 162 -20.31 -2.55 -4.28
C PRO A 162 -18.90 -1.97 -4.14
N GLY A 163 -18.05 -2.20 -5.14
CA GLY A 163 -16.66 -1.72 -5.16
C GLY A 163 -15.67 -2.66 -4.48
N MET A 164 -16.13 -3.60 -3.64
CA MET A 164 -15.23 -4.55 -2.98
C MET A 164 -14.51 -5.46 -3.97
N ALA A 165 -15.11 -5.82 -5.10
CA ALA A 165 -14.47 -6.68 -6.10
C ALA A 165 -13.34 -5.99 -6.91
N LEU A 166 -13.04 -4.71 -6.64
CA LEU A 166 -11.94 -4.01 -7.29
C LEU A 166 -10.60 -4.49 -6.75
N ASN A 167 -9.74 -4.89 -7.67
CA ASN A 167 -8.35 -5.20 -7.41
C ASN A 167 -7.54 -3.92 -7.64
N THR A 168 -7.18 -3.25 -6.55
CA THR A 168 -6.32 -2.05 -6.55
C THR A 168 -4.84 -2.43 -6.62
N PRO A 169 -3.91 -1.49 -6.88
CA PRO A 169 -2.48 -1.74 -6.81
C PRO A 169 -2.03 -2.43 -5.51
N ASP A 170 -2.70 -2.18 -4.38
CA ASP A 170 -2.38 -2.78 -3.08
C ASP A 170 -2.45 -4.31 -3.07
N HIS A 171 -3.18 -4.93 -3.99
CA HIS A 171 -3.19 -6.38 -4.11
C HIS A 171 -1.85 -6.94 -4.60
N LEU A 172 -0.97 -6.14 -5.20
CA LEU A 172 0.42 -6.54 -5.47
C LEU A 172 1.19 -6.81 -4.16
N ARG A 173 0.76 -6.25 -3.03
CA ARG A 173 1.35 -6.57 -1.73
C ARG A 173 1.08 -8.02 -1.30
N CYS A 174 -0.04 -8.60 -1.73
CA CYS A 174 -0.32 -10.03 -1.55
C CYS A 174 0.66 -10.89 -2.35
N VAL A 175 1.03 -10.45 -3.57
CA VAL A 175 2.08 -11.07 -4.37
C VAL A 175 3.43 -10.96 -3.68
N ASN A 176 3.74 -9.83 -3.08
CA ASN A 176 4.99 -9.66 -2.35
C ASN A 176 5.11 -10.60 -1.16
N ILE A 177 4.04 -10.83 -0.40
CA ILE A 177 4.02 -11.86 0.66
C ILE A 177 4.36 -13.24 0.08
N CYS A 178 3.73 -13.63 -1.03
CA CYS A 178 4.03 -14.90 -1.70
C CYS A 178 5.49 -14.98 -2.15
N LEU A 179 6.03 -13.91 -2.74
CA LEU A 179 7.42 -13.86 -3.17
C LEU A 179 8.38 -13.94 -1.96
N LEU A 180 8.09 -13.25 -0.85
CA LEU A 180 8.85 -13.34 0.40
C LEU A 180 8.86 -14.76 0.95
N ALA A 181 7.69 -15.42 1.07
CA ALA A 181 7.59 -16.82 1.48
C ALA A 181 8.36 -17.76 0.53
N ALA A 182 8.29 -17.53 -0.79
CA ALA A 182 9.05 -18.31 -1.78
C ALA A 182 10.58 -18.14 -1.70
N SER A 183 11.09 -17.13 -0.99
CA SER A 183 12.52 -16.97 -0.75
C SER A 183 13.06 -17.97 0.28
N GLN A 184 12.20 -18.42 1.19
CA GLN A 184 12.51 -19.39 2.23
C GLN A 184 11.32 -20.34 2.46
N PRO A 185 10.98 -21.14 1.45
CA PRO A 185 9.79 -21.97 1.49
C PRO A 185 10.02 -23.19 2.41
N GLU A 186 8.97 -23.65 3.10
CA GLU A 186 9.04 -24.92 3.83
C GLU A 186 9.28 -26.11 2.90
N THR A 187 8.69 -26.05 1.69
CA THR A 187 8.81 -27.11 0.68
C THR A 187 8.93 -26.53 -0.72
N GLU A 188 9.53 -27.28 -1.64
CA GLU A 188 9.58 -26.91 -3.06
C GLU A 188 8.18 -26.81 -3.68
N THR A 189 7.21 -27.56 -3.17
CA THR A 189 5.80 -27.46 -3.59
C THR A 189 5.21 -26.10 -3.20
N ALA A 190 5.43 -25.64 -1.96
CA ALA A 190 5.02 -24.32 -1.50
C ALA A 190 5.67 -23.22 -2.34
N ARG A 191 6.99 -23.34 -2.58
CA ARG A 191 7.75 -22.43 -3.44
C ARG A 191 7.09 -22.23 -4.81
N LYS A 192 6.75 -23.33 -5.49
CA LYS A 192 6.16 -23.29 -6.83
C LYS A 192 4.80 -22.63 -6.84
N ARG A 193 3.95 -22.97 -5.86
CA ARG A 193 2.60 -22.39 -5.69
C ARG A 193 2.66 -20.88 -5.51
N TYR A 194 3.54 -20.40 -4.64
CA TYR A 194 3.70 -18.97 -4.39
C TYR A 194 4.22 -18.21 -5.63
N ILE A 195 5.19 -18.79 -6.34
CA ILE A 195 5.70 -18.21 -7.59
C ILE A 195 4.62 -18.22 -8.68
N GLU A 196 3.80 -19.27 -8.76
CA GLU A 196 2.70 -19.37 -9.73
C GLU A 196 1.67 -18.27 -9.52
N LEU A 197 1.15 -18.09 -8.30
CA LEU A 197 0.21 -17.00 -8.00
C LEU A 197 0.83 -15.64 -8.30
N ALA A 198 2.07 -15.43 -7.86
CA ALA A 198 2.79 -14.18 -8.10
C ALA A 198 2.91 -13.88 -9.60
N THR A 199 3.27 -14.88 -10.40
CA THR A 199 3.44 -14.74 -11.85
C THR A 199 2.10 -14.50 -12.55
N VAL A 200 1.07 -15.24 -12.17
CA VAL A 200 -0.27 -15.14 -12.76
C VAL A 200 -0.88 -13.77 -12.47
N TYR A 201 -0.94 -13.37 -11.20
CA TYR A 201 -1.63 -12.14 -10.81
C TYR A 201 -0.84 -10.87 -11.20
N ALA A 202 0.46 -10.82 -10.93
CA ALA A 202 1.27 -9.68 -11.36
C ALA A 202 1.39 -9.62 -12.89
N GLY A 203 1.27 -10.77 -13.58
CA GLY A 203 1.20 -10.82 -15.04
C GLY A 203 0.04 -10.01 -15.59
N GLU A 204 -1.13 -10.07 -14.96
CA GLU A 204 -2.31 -9.30 -15.38
C GLU A 204 -2.10 -7.80 -15.24
N TRP A 205 -1.41 -7.36 -14.19
CA TRP A 205 -1.02 -5.95 -14.03
C TRP A 205 0.03 -5.52 -15.06
N ALA A 206 1.07 -6.34 -15.29
CA ALA A 206 2.07 -6.05 -16.31
C ALA A 206 1.44 -5.94 -17.70
N ASP A 207 0.55 -6.87 -18.07
CA ASP A 207 -0.14 -6.86 -19.34
C ASP A 207 -1.05 -5.62 -19.47
N ALA A 208 -1.77 -5.24 -18.39
CA ALA A 208 -2.59 -4.03 -18.35
C ALA A 208 -1.76 -2.73 -18.49
N ILE A 209 -0.60 -2.65 -17.84
CA ILE A 209 0.32 -1.51 -17.93
C ILE A 209 0.85 -1.33 -19.35
N LEU A 210 1.16 -2.44 -20.04
CA LEU A 210 1.76 -2.42 -21.37
C LEU A 210 0.74 -2.24 -22.49
N ALA A 211 -0.50 -2.70 -22.29
CA ALA A 211 -1.55 -2.60 -23.30
C ALA A 211 -2.23 -1.23 -23.33
N GLY A 212 -2.24 -0.49 -22.21
CA GLY A 212 -2.95 0.78 -22.07
C GLY A 212 -2.14 1.99 -22.52
N ASP A 213 -2.82 2.97 -23.12
CA ASP A 213 -2.24 4.30 -23.37
C ASP A 213 -1.93 5.05 -22.06
N ALA A 214 -2.75 4.80 -21.03
CA ALA A 214 -2.57 5.30 -19.67
C ALA A 214 -2.29 4.14 -18.69
N LEU A 215 -1.68 4.46 -17.54
CA LEU A 215 -1.50 3.46 -16.48
C LEU A 215 -2.86 3.03 -15.90
N PRO A 216 -3.06 1.73 -15.60
CA PRO A 216 -4.31 1.23 -15.04
C PRO A 216 -4.53 1.75 -13.62
N ILE A 217 -5.79 1.99 -13.28
CA ILE A 217 -6.23 2.41 -11.95
C ILE A 217 -6.52 1.19 -11.07
N ALA A 218 -7.23 0.21 -11.63
CA ALA A 218 -7.63 -1.02 -10.96
C ALA A 218 -7.88 -2.13 -11.99
N LEU A 219 -7.92 -3.37 -11.54
CA LEU A 219 -8.51 -4.48 -12.26
C LEU A 219 -9.91 -4.73 -11.71
N THR A 220 -10.89 -4.87 -12.60
CA THR A 220 -12.24 -5.32 -12.24
C THR A 220 -12.33 -6.84 -12.41
N PRO A 221 -13.43 -7.49 -11.99
CA PRO A 221 -13.62 -8.92 -12.21
C PRO A 221 -13.48 -9.34 -13.68
N ASP A 222 -13.87 -8.48 -14.61
CA ASP A 222 -13.99 -8.83 -16.04
C ASP A 222 -13.15 -7.93 -16.97
N SER A 223 -12.48 -6.90 -16.46
CA SER A 223 -11.78 -5.90 -17.28
C SER A 223 -10.67 -5.14 -16.55
N VAL A 224 -9.97 -4.26 -17.25
CA VAL A 224 -9.04 -3.27 -16.70
C VAL A 224 -9.72 -1.90 -16.65
N LEU A 225 -9.57 -1.19 -15.54
CA LEU A 225 -10.08 0.16 -15.36
C LEU A 225 -8.98 1.20 -15.60
N TYR A 226 -9.09 1.99 -16.66
CA TYR A 226 -8.16 3.09 -16.97
C TYR A 226 -8.74 4.48 -16.68
N GLU A 227 -10.06 4.59 -16.56
CA GLU A 227 -10.77 5.84 -16.30
C GLU A 227 -11.94 5.57 -15.35
N PHE A 228 -12.19 6.49 -14.43
CA PHE A 228 -13.37 6.41 -13.57
C PHE A 228 -14.60 6.99 -14.29
N SER A 229 -15.76 6.36 -14.13
CA SER A 229 -17.02 7.11 -14.16
C SER A 229 -17.17 7.91 -12.86
N ASP A 230 -17.98 8.98 -12.85
CA ASP A 230 -18.21 9.78 -11.63
C ASP A 230 -18.71 8.93 -10.44
N SER A 231 -19.52 7.90 -10.72
CA SER A 231 -20.01 6.96 -9.72
C SER A 231 -18.92 5.99 -9.23
N ASP A 232 -18.05 5.52 -10.12
CA ASP A 232 -16.94 4.62 -9.75
C ASP A 232 -15.89 5.36 -8.95
N LYS A 233 -15.67 6.64 -9.27
CA LYS A 233 -14.77 7.52 -8.52
C LYS A 233 -15.22 7.62 -7.06
N ALA A 234 -16.48 8.00 -6.83
CA ALA A 234 -17.02 8.13 -5.48
C ALA A 234 -16.97 6.81 -4.70
N LEU A 235 -17.19 5.69 -5.39
CA LEU A 235 -17.11 4.36 -4.79
C LEU A 235 -15.67 4.02 -4.40
N TYR A 236 -14.70 4.18 -5.30
CA TYR A 236 -13.28 3.95 -5.04
C TYR A 236 -12.77 4.75 -3.83
N TYR A 237 -13.04 6.06 -3.80
CA TYR A 237 -12.60 6.91 -2.68
C TYR A 237 -13.36 6.66 -1.37
N SER A 238 -14.48 5.92 -1.39
CA SER A 238 -15.19 5.58 -0.14
C SER A 238 -14.41 4.61 0.76
N PHE A 239 -13.43 3.90 0.19
CA PHE A 239 -12.58 2.97 0.93
C PHE A 239 -11.07 3.21 0.72
N MET A 240 -10.65 3.98 -0.29
CA MET A 240 -9.23 4.24 -0.60
C MET A 240 -8.61 5.46 0.12
N GLY A 241 -9.23 5.98 1.18
CA GLY A 241 -8.64 7.01 2.05
C GLY A 241 -8.02 8.21 1.31
N GLU A 242 -6.78 8.56 1.66
CA GLU A 242 -5.95 9.68 1.13
C GLU A 242 -5.36 9.41 -0.27
N ALA A 243 -5.94 8.51 -1.07
CA ALA A 243 -5.46 8.27 -2.43
C ALA A 243 -5.46 9.58 -3.25
N PRO A 244 -4.42 9.84 -4.08
CA PRO A 244 -4.39 10.99 -4.97
C PRO A 244 -5.56 10.92 -5.96
N ASP A 245 -5.88 12.00 -6.68
CA ASP A 245 -7.08 12.03 -7.54
C ASP A 245 -7.03 11.09 -8.77
N LEU A 246 -5.86 10.46 -8.99
CA LEU A 246 -5.49 9.51 -10.05
C LEU A 246 -5.76 10.05 -11.47
N LEU A 247 -5.86 11.37 -11.61
CA LEU A 247 -6.05 12.02 -12.90
C LEU A 247 -4.72 12.12 -13.65
N ALA A 248 -3.63 12.48 -12.98
CA ALA A 248 -2.32 12.56 -13.61
C ALA A 248 -1.65 11.19 -13.70
N GLU A 249 -0.90 10.98 -14.77
CA GLU A 249 -0.14 9.74 -14.98
C GLU A 249 0.89 9.48 -13.87
N VAL A 250 1.44 10.56 -13.29
CA VAL A 250 2.38 10.47 -12.16
C VAL A 250 1.70 9.96 -10.89
N ASP A 251 0.47 10.39 -10.60
CA ASP A 251 -0.27 9.95 -9.42
C ASP A 251 -0.59 8.44 -9.49
N ARG A 252 -0.89 7.95 -10.70
CA ARG A 252 -1.10 6.52 -10.95
C ARG A 252 0.18 5.72 -10.79
N ALA A 253 1.30 6.25 -11.31
CA ALA A 253 2.61 5.63 -11.14
C ALA A 253 3.01 5.59 -9.66
N GLU A 254 2.79 6.66 -8.91
CA GLU A 254 3.06 6.74 -7.47
C GLU A 254 2.19 5.75 -6.68
N ASN A 255 0.91 5.56 -7.06
CA ASN A 255 0.05 4.57 -6.43
C ASN A 255 0.58 3.14 -6.63
N LEU A 256 0.97 2.77 -7.86
CA LEU A 256 1.61 1.47 -8.14
C LEU A 256 2.98 1.33 -7.47
N LEU A 257 3.75 2.41 -7.38
CA LEU A 257 5.03 2.43 -6.66
C LEU A 257 4.84 2.22 -5.16
N GLY A 258 3.80 2.82 -4.56
CA GLY A 258 3.44 2.67 -3.16
C GLY A 258 3.10 1.22 -2.78
N SER A 259 2.55 0.46 -3.72
CA SER A 259 2.30 -0.98 -3.57
C SER A 259 3.47 -1.86 -4.04
N ASP A 260 4.67 -1.27 -4.19
CA ASP A 260 5.93 -1.94 -4.54
C ASP A 260 5.93 -2.68 -5.91
N ALA A 261 5.13 -2.21 -6.87
CA ALA A 261 4.98 -2.86 -8.17
C ALA A 261 6.30 -2.99 -8.95
N VAL A 262 7.17 -1.96 -8.91
CA VAL A 262 8.45 -1.96 -9.63
C VAL A 262 9.34 -3.10 -9.14
N ASN A 263 9.53 -3.25 -7.83
CA ASN A 263 10.37 -4.32 -7.30
C ASN A 263 9.73 -5.69 -7.51
N THR A 264 8.41 -5.80 -7.37
CA THR A 264 7.63 -7.01 -7.69
C THR A 264 7.96 -7.50 -9.10
N PHE A 265 7.80 -6.63 -10.10
CA PHE A 265 8.05 -6.97 -11.49
C PHE A 265 9.53 -7.27 -11.76
N LEU A 266 10.45 -6.47 -11.22
CA LEU A 266 11.88 -6.74 -11.40
C LEU A 266 12.30 -8.08 -10.79
N ARG A 267 11.69 -8.47 -9.66
CA ARG A 267 11.91 -9.77 -9.02
C ARG A 267 11.37 -10.92 -9.89
N LEU A 268 10.17 -10.78 -10.42
CA LEU A 268 9.57 -11.76 -11.34
C LEU A 268 10.35 -11.88 -12.64
N TRP A 269 10.82 -10.76 -13.21
CA TRP A 269 11.69 -10.77 -14.38
C TRP A 269 13.00 -11.52 -14.12
N ARG A 270 13.67 -11.24 -12.99
CA ARG A 270 14.92 -11.95 -12.63
C ARG A 270 14.71 -13.46 -12.45
N GLY A 271 13.54 -13.85 -11.93
CA GLY A 271 13.21 -15.26 -11.70
C GLY A 271 12.75 -16.02 -12.93
N SER A 272 11.97 -15.40 -13.81
CA SER A 272 11.32 -16.03 -14.98
C SER A 272 12.03 -15.77 -16.31
N GLY A 273 12.75 -14.64 -16.42
CA GLY A 273 13.26 -14.11 -17.68
C GLY A 273 12.20 -13.45 -18.57
N GLU A 274 10.93 -13.38 -18.15
CA GLU A 274 9.84 -12.81 -18.96
C GLU A 274 9.99 -11.28 -19.08
N LEU A 275 10.19 -10.80 -20.31
CA LEU A 275 10.46 -9.38 -20.58
C LEU A 275 9.32 -8.44 -20.20
N ARG A 276 8.07 -8.92 -20.22
CA ARG A 276 6.89 -8.10 -19.88
C ARG A 276 6.99 -7.47 -18.50
N PHE A 277 7.56 -8.18 -17.52
CA PHE A 277 7.71 -7.65 -16.17
C PHE A 277 8.71 -6.49 -16.14
N ARG A 278 9.87 -6.66 -16.80
CA ARG A 278 10.84 -5.57 -16.93
C ARG A 278 10.24 -4.36 -17.64
N GLN A 279 9.55 -4.59 -18.76
CA GLN A 279 8.94 -3.51 -19.55
C GLN A 279 7.86 -2.78 -18.75
N ALA A 280 7.05 -3.50 -17.97
CA ALA A 280 6.06 -2.87 -17.08
C ALA A 280 6.73 -2.02 -16.01
N ALA A 281 7.82 -2.49 -15.39
CA ALA A 281 8.60 -1.70 -14.44
C ALA A 281 9.18 -0.43 -15.10
N GLU A 282 9.73 -0.52 -16.31
CA GLU A 282 10.23 0.63 -17.07
C GLU A 282 9.11 1.64 -17.35
N ARG A 283 7.94 1.17 -17.83
CA ARG A 283 6.77 1.99 -18.13
C ARG A 283 6.25 2.77 -16.90
N LEU A 284 6.35 2.19 -15.71
CA LEU A 284 5.97 2.84 -14.45
C LEU A 284 6.92 3.97 -14.04
N LEU A 285 8.19 3.91 -14.44
CA LEU A 285 9.19 4.92 -14.09
C LEU A 285 9.17 6.12 -15.05
N GLU A 286 8.66 5.97 -16.27
CA GLU A 286 8.60 7.04 -17.28
C GLU A 286 7.90 8.33 -16.81
N PRO A 287 6.74 8.29 -16.12
CA PRO A 287 6.08 9.52 -15.67
C PRO A 287 6.90 10.27 -14.62
N LEU A 288 7.62 9.54 -13.76
CA LEU A 288 8.49 10.09 -12.71
C LEU A 288 9.71 10.78 -13.35
N ASP A 289 10.37 10.12 -14.31
CA ASP A 289 11.51 10.69 -15.03
C ASP A 289 11.12 11.96 -15.80
N ARG A 290 9.98 11.93 -16.50
CA ARG A 290 9.42 13.11 -17.18
C ARG A 290 9.17 14.27 -16.20
N GLN A 291 8.61 13.99 -15.01
CA GLN A 291 8.38 15.02 -13.99
C GLN A 291 9.69 15.60 -13.46
N HIS A 292 10.70 14.76 -13.21
CA HIS A 292 12.03 15.20 -12.77
C HIS A 292 12.72 16.07 -13.83
N ALA A 293 12.72 15.66 -15.09
CA ALA A 293 13.30 16.41 -16.20
C ALA A 293 12.66 17.80 -16.36
N LEU A 294 11.34 17.90 -16.23
CA LEU A 294 10.62 19.18 -16.26
C LEU A 294 11.03 20.11 -15.11
N ARG A 295 11.23 19.58 -13.89
CA ARG A 295 11.68 20.37 -12.73
C ARG A 295 13.12 20.88 -12.91
N GLN A 296 14.00 20.07 -13.51
CA GLN A 296 15.37 20.48 -13.80
C GLN A 296 15.46 21.49 -14.95
N GLY A 297 14.67 21.31 -16.01
CA GLY A 297 14.59 22.26 -17.13
C GLY A 297 13.94 23.61 -16.77
N GLY A 298 13.02 23.62 -15.81
CA GLY A 298 12.34 24.83 -15.31
C GLY A 298 13.21 25.77 -14.46
N LEU A 299 14.35 25.29 -13.94
CA LEU A 299 15.33 26.12 -13.22
C LEU A 299 16.34 26.80 -14.16
N GLY A 300 16.30 26.51 -15.46
CA GLY A 300 17.30 26.94 -16.45
C GLY A 300 16.89 28.05 -17.41
N GLY A 301 15.65 28.56 -17.40
CA GLY A 301 15.30 29.58 -18.40
C GLY A 301 13.94 30.24 -18.23
N CYS A 302 13.91 31.43 -17.62
CA CYS A 302 13.21 32.60 -18.18
C CYS A 302 13.56 33.88 -17.39
N ARG A 303 14.73 34.48 -17.67
CA ARG A 303 14.86 35.94 -17.61
C ARG A 303 14.42 36.48 -18.97
N GLN A 304 13.11 36.63 -19.17
CA GLN A 304 12.61 37.60 -20.13
C GLN A 304 11.88 38.70 -19.39
N THR A 305 12.59 39.81 -19.26
CA THR A 305 12.05 41.12 -18.94
C THR A 305 10.94 41.45 -19.94
N ARG A 306 9.67 41.43 -19.49
CA ARG A 306 8.59 42.11 -20.19
C ARG A 306 8.57 43.57 -19.74
N PRO A 307 8.62 44.56 -20.65
CA PRO A 307 8.49 45.96 -20.29
C PRO A 307 7.04 46.26 -19.90
N LEU A 308 6.89 46.96 -18.78
CA LEU A 308 5.65 47.57 -18.32
C LEU A 308 5.06 48.46 -19.43
N ARG A 309 3.84 48.14 -19.88
CA ARG A 309 2.99 49.09 -20.59
C ARG A 309 1.88 49.56 -19.65
N HIS A 310 1.86 50.87 -19.45
CA HIS A 310 0.81 51.61 -18.76
C HIS A 310 -0.47 51.74 -19.59
N HIS A 311 -1.55 52.00 -18.83
CA HIS A 311 -2.86 52.59 -19.16
C HIS A 311 -4.04 51.63 -19.41
N PRO A 312 -5.29 52.10 -19.18
CA PRO A 312 -5.79 52.82 -17.99
C PRO A 312 -7.10 52.20 -17.47
N SER A 313 -7.52 52.69 -16.30
CA SER A 313 -8.77 52.43 -15.61
C SER A 313 -10.03 52.48 -16.49
N ARG A 314 -10.90 51.47 -16.32
CA ARG A 314 -12.35 51.64 -16.54
C ARG A 314 -13.18 50.80 -15.56
N THR A 315 -14.23 51.46 -15.13
CA THR A 315 -15.22 51.20 -14.09
C THR A 315 -16.12 49.99 -14.32
N GLY A 316 -16.34 49.23 -13.24
CA GLY A 316 -17.65 48.78 -12.70
C GLY A 316 -18.63 48.03 -13.60
N TYR A 317 -19.00 46.80 -13.19
CA TYR A 317 -20.39 46.31 -13.10
C TYR A 317 -20.39 45.03 -12.23
N GLY A 318 -21.30 44.98 -11.25
CA GLY A 318 -21.45 43.86 -10.34
C GLY A 318 -22.23 42.68 -10.94
N VAL A 319 -21.97 41.48 -10.42
CA VAL A 319 -22.78 40.28 -10.70
C VAL A 319 -23.08 39.57 -9.39
N GLN A 320 -24.37 39.31 -9.18
CA GLN A 320 -24.99 38.64 -8.05
C GLN A 320 -24.65 37.14 -8.01
N ALA A 321 -24.49 36.60 -6.80
CA ALA A 321 -24.39 35.16 -6.56
C ALA A 321 -25.74 34.45 -6.80
N PRO A 322 -25.75 33.23 -7.37
CA PRO A 322 -26.98 32.47 -7.56
C PRO A 322 -27.47 31.81 -6.25
N ARG A 323 -28.79 31.84 -6.04
CA ARG A 323 -29.49 31.15 -4.96
C ARG A 323 -29.73 29.66 -5.29
N PRO A 324 -29.77 28.76 -4.30
CA PRO A 324 -30.00 27.34 -4.51
C PRO A 324 -31.47 27.01 -4.88
N PRO A 325 -31.73 25.91 -5.62
CA PRO A 325 -33.07 25.53 -6.05
C PRO A 325 -33.91 24.94 -4.91
N ARG A 326 -35.20 25.31 -4.91
CA ARG A 326 -36.25 24.77 -4.03
C ARG A 326 -36.72 23.40 -4.54
N ILE A 327 -36.66 22.39 -3.69
CA ILE A 327 -37.24 21.06 -3.93
C ILE A 327 -38.77 21.15 -3.81
N ARG A 328 -39.50 20.73 -4.87
CA ARG A 328 -40.95 20.51 -4.83
C ARG A 328 -41.25 19.09 -4.34
N ARG A 329 -42.14 19.01 -3.35
CA ARG A 329 -42.79 17.77 -2.89
C ARG A 329 -43.70 17.21 -3.98
N GLY A 330 -43.67 15.88 -4.13
CA GLY A 330 -44.80 15.10 -4.63
C GLY A 330 -44.48 14.31 -5.91
N GLN A 331 -44.08 13.05 -5.74
CA GLN A 331 -44.61 11.94 -6.54
C GLN A 331 -44.31 10.62 -5.85
N THR A 332 -45.39 9.92 -5.54
CA THR A 332 -45.49 8.58 -4.97
C THR A 332 -45.13 7.55 -6.04
N LEU A 333 -44.18 6.66 -5.75
CA LEU A 333 -44.03 5.39 -6.47
C LEU A 333 -44.03 4.22 -5.47
N ARG A 334 -44.74 3.18 -5.90
CA ARG A 334 -45.27 2.05 -5.13
C ARG A 334 -44.16 1.19 -4.51
N ARG A 335 -44.34 0.87 -3.22
CA ARG A 335 -43.65 -0.21 -2.52
C ARG A 335 -44.07 -1.57 -3.09
N ALA A 336 -43.09 -2.38 -3.50
CA ALA A 336 -43.22 -3.83 -3.47
C ALA A 336 -42.71 -4.33 -2.11
N ALA A 337 -43.50 -5.20 -1.47
CA ALA A 337 -43.21 -5.75 -0.16
C ALA A 337 -42.17 -6.87 -0.25
N LEU A 338 -41.10 -6.78 0.54
CA LEU A 338 -40.33 -7.93 0.98
C LEU A 338 -40.19 -7.86 2.51
N ALA A 339 -40.60 -8.96 3.13
CA ALA A 339 -40.65 -9.15 4.56
C ALA A 339 -39.26 -9.46 5.14
N GLY A 340 -38.98 -8.88 6.32
CA GLY A 340 -38.30 -9.57 7.40
C GLY A 340 -36.76 -9.62 7.38
N LYS A 341 -36.12 -8.59 7.94
CA LYS A 341 -35.25 -8.63 9.14
C LYS A 341 -34.53 -7.29 9.27
N GLN A 342 -34.66 -6.64 10.43
CA GLN A 342 -33.90 -5.43 10.76
C GLN A 342 -32.41 -5.78 10.92
N PRO A 343 -31.48 -5.07 10.27
CA PRO A 343 -30.09 -5.10 10.67
C PRO A 343 -29.94 -4.30 11.98
N ARG A 344 -29.35 -4.95 13.00
CA ARG A 344 -28.82 -4.24 14.17
C ARG A 344 -27.70 -3.31 13.69
N ALA A 345 -27.75 -2.06 14.11
CA ALA A 345 -26.65 -1.12 13.92
C ALA A 345 -25.38 -1.67 14.60
N ALA A 346 -24.26 -1.64 13.87
CA ALA A 346 -22.94 -1.83 14.46
C ALA A 346 -22.63 -0.64 15.40
N PRO A 347 -21.94 -0.86 16.53
CA PRO A 347 -21.55 0.23 17.41
C PRO A 347 -20.52 1.13 16.73
N GLN A 348 -20.77 2.44 16.75
CA GLN A 348 -19.78 3.46 16.46
C GLN A 348 -18.66 3.35 17.51
N SER A 349 -17.40 3.27 17.08
CA SER A 349 -16.26 3.40 17.97
C SER A 349 -16.12 4.86 18.35
N ASP A 350 -16.56 5.21 19.56
CA ASP A 350 -16.32 6.53 20.13
C ASP A 350 -14.83 6.65 20.51
N TYR A 351 -14.09 7.39 19.68
CA TYR A 351 -12.73 7.81 19.97
C TYR A 351 -12.79 8.94 21.02
N VAL A 352 -12.62 8.61 22.30
CA VAL A 352 -12.48 9.61 23.38
C VAL A 352 -11.00 9.84 23.63
N GLY A 353 -10.51 11.03 23.25
CA GLY A 353 -9.18 11.50 23.58
C GLY A 353 -9.00 11.67 25.09
N GLY A 354 -8.04 10.93 25.66
CA GLY A 354 -7.61 11.08 27.05
C GLY A 354 -6.78 12.35 27.21
N GLY A 355 -7.31 13.30 27.97
CA GLY A 355 -6.57 14.45 28.48
C GLY A 355 -5.77 14.07 29.72
N CYS A 356 -4.58 14.66 29.85
CA CYS A 356 -3.69 14.52 30.99
C CYS A 356 -4.24 15.18 32.26
N GLY A 357 -4.09 14.46 33.38
CA GLY A 357 -4.05 14.88 34.78
C GLY A 357 -3.61 13.62 35.55
N ASP A 358 -2.57 13.60 36.38
CA ASP A 358 -2.01 14.62 37.27
C ASP A 358 -0.49 14.80 37.14
#